data_AF-A0A3N7ZDM6-F1
#
_entry.id   AF-A0A3N7ZDM6-F1
#
_cell.length_a   1.000
_cell.length_b   1.000
_cell.length_c   1.000
_cell.angle_alpha   90.00
_cell.angle_beta   90.00
_cell.angle_gamma   90.00
#
_symmetry.space_group_name_H-M   'P 1'
#
loop_
_entity.id
_entity.type
_entity.pdbx_description
1 polymer ?
#
loop_
_entity_poly.entity_id
_entity_poly.type
_entity_poly.pdbx_seq_one_letter_code
_entity_poly.pdbx_strand_id
1 'polypeptide(L)'
;NQPGKEAWPVVGATFVLLHAKQDKPEQGAETLKFFSWAFKNGEKAADSLDYISLPASVETEIRKQWKTKVTDASGKSVAAE
;
A
#
# COMPACT_ATOMS: atom_id res chain seq x y z
N ASN A 1 -15.98 17.84 1.13
CA ASN A 1 -15.25 18.85 0.34
C ASN A 1 -13.97 19.24 1.04
N GLN A 2 -12.83 19.11 0.37
CA GLN A 2 -11.55 19.62 0.88
C GLN A 2 -11.50 21.16 0.69
N PRO A 3 -10.88 21.92 1.61
CA PRO A 3 -11.00 23.39 1.64
C PRO A 3 -10.03 24.13 0.70
N GLY A 4 -9.17 23.41 -0.04
CA GLY A 4 -8.18 24.02 -0.93
C GLY A 4 -8.82 24.72 -2.12
N LYS A 5 -8.30 25.89 -2.51
CA LYS A 5 -8.83 26.70 -3.61
C LYS A 5 -8.92 25.94 -4.94
N GLU A 6 -7.92 25.11 -5.22
CA GLU A 6 -7.82 24.30 -6.44
C GLU A 6 -8.17 22.81 -6.19
N ALA A 7 -8.77 22.50 -5.04
CA ALA A 7 -9.10 21.12 -4.70
C ALA A 7 -10.30 20.62 -5.52
N TRP A 8 -10.10 19.53 -6.26
CA TRP A 8 -11.20 18.87 -6.95
C TRP A 8 -12.25 18.36 -5.95
N PRO A 9 -13.56 18.61 -6.16
CA PRO A 9 -14.58 18.40 -5.13
C PRO A 9 -14.86 16.92 -4.81
N VAL A 10 -14.60 16.01 -5.75
CA VAL A 10 -14.88 14.57 -5.61
C VAL A 10 -13.61 13.75 -5.88
N VAL A 11 -12.84 13.51 -4.82
CA VAL A 11 -11.62 12.68 -4.83
C VAL A 11 -11.73 11.63 -3.73
N GLY A 12 -11.25 10.41 -4.00
CA GLY A 12 -11.20 9.33 -3.01
C GLY A 12 -9.97 8.46 -3.20
N ALA A 13 -9.47 7.90 -2.09
CA ALA A 13 -8.47 6.86 -2.13
C ALA A 13 -9.10 5.52 -2.51
N THR A 14 -8.29 4.61 -3.06
CA THR A 14 -8.65 3.20 -3.25
C THR A 14 -7.83 2.32 -2.30
N PHE A 15 -8.36 1.16 -1.94
CA PHE A 15 -7.78 0.30 -0.91
C PHE A 15 -7.66 -1.14 -1.36
N VAL A 16 -6.60 -1.79 -0.90
CA VAL A 16 -6.37 -3.23 -1.03
C VAL A 16 -6.62 -3.85 0.33
N LEU A 17 -7.38 -4.93 0.36
CA LEU A 17 -7.64 -5.71 1.57
C LEU A 17 -6.96 -7.07 1.47
N LEU A 18 -6.35 -7.49 2.57
CA LEU A 18 -5.77 -8.81 2.76
C LEU A 18 -6.00 -9.26 4.20
N HIS A 19 -5.94 -10.56 4.44
CA HIS A 19 -6.04 -11.09 5.79
C HIS A 19 -4.83 -10.66 6.64
N ALA A 20 -5.07 -10.26 7.89
CA ALA A 20 -3.97 -9.93 8.82
C ALA A 20 -3.13 -11.17 9.19
N LYS A 21 -3.78 -12.34 9.24
CA LYS A 21 -3.13 -13.65 9.35
C LYS A 21 -3.20 -14.36 8.00
N GLN A 22 -2.05 -14.71 7.44
CA GLN A 22 -1.92 -15.31 6.13
C GLN A 22 -1.83 -16.82 6.27
N ASP A 23 -2.90 -17.52 5.88
CA ASP A 23 -2.93 -18.99 5.81
C ASP A 23 -1.94 -19.53 4.76
N LYS A 24 -1.63 -18.70 3.75
CA LYS A 24 -0.61 -18.98 2.75
C LYS A 24 0.46 -17.86 2.76
N PRO A 25 1.45 -17.95 3.65
CA PRO A 25 2.40 -16.85 3.92
C PRO A 25 3.17 -16.37 2.68
N GLU A 26 3.52 -17.27 1.76
CA GLU A 26 4.25 -16.92 0.54
C GLU A 26 3.44 -16.01 -0.38
N GLN A 27 2.13 -16.24 -0.50
CA GLN A 27 1.24 -15.41 -1.31
C GLN A 27 1.07 -14.03 -0.67
N GLY A 28 0.98 -13.97 0.67
CA GLY A 28 0.98 -12.71 1.40
C GLY A 28 2.27 -11.91 1.15
N ALA A 29 3.43 -12.57 1.25
CA ALA A 29 4.73 -11.95 1.01
C ALA A 29 4.86 -11.39 -0.42
N GLU A 30 4.52 -12.17 -1.44
CA GLU A 30 4.58 -11.72 -2.84
C GLU A 30 3.56 -10.61 -3.15
N THR A 31 2.38 -10.62 -2.50
CA THR A 31 1.42 -9.50 -2.61
C THR A 31 2.01 -8.21 -2.08
N LEU A 32 2.62 -8.24 -0.88
CA LEU A 32 3.25 -7.05 -0.29
C LEU A 32 4.45 -6.58 -1.12
N LYS A 33 5.22 -7.52 -1.68
CA LYS A 33 6.34 -7.23 -2.57
C LYS A 33 5.90 -6.56 -3.87
N PHE A 34 4.78 -7.01 -4.46
CA PHE A 34 4.18 -6.37 -5.63
C PHE A 34 3.85 -4.89 -5.37
N PHE A 35 3.12 -4.59 -4.29
CA PHE A 35 2.78 -3.20 -3.96
C PHE A 35 3.99 -2.38 -3.51
N SER A 36 4.96 -2.98 -2.82
CA SER A 36 6.23 -2.31 -2.50
C SER A 36 6.99 -1.91 -3.76
N TRP A 37 7.04 -2.79 -4.76
CA TRP A 37 7.61 -2.49 -6.07
C TRP A 37 6.81 -1.42 -6.80
N ALA A 38 5.48 -1.48 -6.76
CA ALA A 38 4.61 -0.50 -7.40
C ALA A 38 4.79 0.90 -6.81
N PHE A 39 4.89 1.02 -5.49
CA PHE A 39 5.22 2.29 -4.82
C PHE A 39 6.62 2.81 -5.20
N LYS A 40 7.61 1.91 -5.36
CA LYS A 40 8.98 2.32 -5.71
C LYS A 40 9.15 2.72 -7.18
N ASN A 41 8.42 2.07 -8.11
CA ASN A 41 8.71 2.17 -9.55
C ASN A 41 7.50 2.58 -10.40
N GLY A 42 6.31 2.60 -9.82
CA GLY A 42 5.04 2.76 -10.53
C GLY A 42 4.54 4.19 -10.65
N GLU A 43 5.22 5.17 -10.07
CA GLU A 43 4.77 6.58 -10.05
C GLU A 43 4.44 7.09 -11.46
N LYS A 44 5.34 6.90 -12.42
CA LYS A 44 5.12 7.33 -13.82
C LYS A 44 3.92 6.62 -14.46
N ALA A 45 3.68 5.36 -14.11
CA ALA A 45 2.53 4.62 -14.64
C ALA A 45 1.21 5.15 -14.05
N ALA A 46 1.18 5.44 -12.75
CA ALA A 46 0.03 6.05 -12.09
C ALA A 46 -0.27 7.45 -12.65
N ASP A 47 0.76 8.28 -12.81
CA ASP A 47 0.66 9.63 -13.38
C ASP A 47 0.15 9.59 -14.84
N SER A 48 0.61 8.65 -15.66
CA SER A 48 0.12 8.50 -17.05
C SER A 48 -1.36 8.12 -17.18
N LEU A 49 -1.99 7.74 -16.07
CA LEU A 49 -3.40 7.40 -15.94
C LEU A 49 -4.14 8.42 -15.05
N ASP A 50 -3.54 9.57 -14.78
CA ASP A 50 -4.07 10.68 -13.96
C ASP A 50 -4.37 10.30 -12.50
N TYR A 51 -3.74 9.25 -11.97
CA TYR A 51 -3.81 8.92 -10.53
C TYR A 51 -2.79 9.71 -9.72
N ILE A 52 -3.17 10.06 -8.50
CA ILE A 52 -2.29 10.75 -7.55
C ILE A 52 -1.53 9.72 -6.72
N SER A 53 -0.20 9.70 -6.84
CA SER A 53 0.67 8.88 -5.99
C SER A 53 0.59 9.30 -4.53
N LEU A 54 0.70 8.33 -3.62
CA LEU A 54 0.70 8.62 -2.19
C LEU A 54 1.97 9.39 -1.80
N PRO A 55 1.91 10.30 -0.83
CA PRO A 55 3.10 10.93 -0.29
C PRO A 55 4.07 9.87 0.28
N ALA A 56 5.37 10.08 0.12
CA ALA A 56 6.41 9.14 0.58
C ALA A 56 6.30 8.79 2.09
N SER A 57 5.84 9.75 2.91
CA SER A 57 5.58 9.52 4.33
C SER A 57 4.46 8.50 4.57
N VAL A 58 3.41 8.53 3.75
CA VAL A 58 2.29 7.58 3.82
C VAL A 58 2.75 6.20 3.38
N GLU A 59 3.52 6.09 2.29
CA GLU A 59 4.05 4.79 1.88
C GLU A 59 5.01 4.18 2.92
N THR A 60 5.81 5.02 3.58
CA THR A 60 6.70 4.60 4.67
C THR A 60 5.89 4.04 5.84
N GLU A 61 4.82 4.73 6.22
CA GLU A 61 3.92 4.26 7.29
C GLU A 61 3.19 2.97 6.89
N ILE A 62 2.76 2.83 5.64
CA ILE A 62 2.16 1.59 5.13
C ILE A 62 3.14 0.41 5.28
N ARG A 63 4.40 0.56 4.82
CA ARG A 63 5.43 -0.48 4.93
C ARG A 63 5.73 -0.84 6.39
N LYS A 64 5.75 0.15 7.29
CA LYS A 64 5.90 -0.08 8.74
C LYS A 64 4.73 -0.87 9.31
N GLN A 65 3.50 -0.55 8.93
CA GLN A 65 2.32 -1.28 9.41
C GLN A 65 2.27 -2.71 8.88
N TRP A 66 2.67 -2.97 7.64
CA TRP A 66 2.74 -4.33 7.11
C TRP A 66 3.62 -5.25 7.96
N LYS A 67 4.78 -4.78 8.42
CA LYS A 67 5.69 -5.52 9.31
C LYS A 67 5.08 -5.93 10.65
N THR A 68 4.01 -5.25 11.09
CA THR A 68 3.38 -5.51 12.40
C THR A 68 1.98 -6.12 12.29
N LYS A 69 1.28 -5.90 11.17
CA LYS A 69 -0.13 -6.30 11.01
C LYS A 69 -0.34 -7.50 10.09
N VAL A 70 0.64 -7.84 9.24
CA VAL A 70 0.49 -8.96 8.29
C VAL A 70 1.48 -10.07 8.66
N THR A 71 0.94 -11.15 9.19
CA THR A 71 1.71 -12.23 9.82
C THR A 71 1.28 -13.60 9.31
N ASP A 72 2.12 -14.62 9.49
CA ASP A 72 1.74 -16.02 9.32
C ASP A 72 0.96 -16.53 10.55
N ALA A 73 0.56 -17.80 10.53
CA ALA A 73 -0.16 -18.43 11.63
C ALA A 73 0.62 -18.46 12.96
N SER A 74 1.95 -18.35 12.92
CA SER A 74 2.81 -18.29 14.11
C SER A 74 2.99 -16.87 14.66
N GLY A 75 2.46 -15.86 13.97
CA GLY A 75 2.60 -14.44 14.33
C GLY A 75 3.89 -13.79 13.79
N LYS A 76 4.66 -14.49 12.95
CA LYS A 76 5.84 -13.92 12.30
C LYS A 76 5.40 -13.07 11.10
N SER A 77 5.98 -11.89 10.94
CA SER A 77 5.71 -11.02 9.78
C SER A 77 6.02 -11.73 8.45
N VAL A 78 5.15 -11.55 7.47
CA VAL A 78 5.38 -12.02 6.07
C VAL A 78 5.90 -10.92 5.15
N ALA A 79 5.95 -9.66 5.61
CA ALA A 79 6.55 -8.58 4.85
C ALA A 79 8.07 -8.80 4.73
N ALA A 80 8.60 -8.68 3.51
CA ALA A 80 10.04 -8.61 3.29
C ALA A 80 10.64 -7.34 3.92
N GLU A 81 11.96 -7.33 4.15
CA GLU A 81 12.67 -6.17 4.71
C GLU A 81 12.52 -4.89 3.88
#